data_AF-A0A6J7RSS1-F1
#
_entry.id   AF-A0A6J7RSS1-F1
#
_cell.length_a   1.000
_cell.length_b   1.000
_cell.length_c   1.000
_cell.angle_alpha   90.00
_cell.angle_beta   90.00
_cell.angle_gamma   90.00
#
_symmetry.space_group_name_H-M   'P 1'
#
loop_
_entity.id
_entity.type
_entity.pdbx_description
1 polymer ?
#
loop_
_entity_poly.entity_id
_entity_poly.type
_entity_poly.pdbx_seq_one_letter_code
_entity_poly.pdbx_strand_id
1 'polypeptide(L)'
;MALNNQLAVWEITGTNLPSIGRLISRQTFSSTIQAVDADNLGNIYVVGSTFETRVIQSNELREPAANIQTQSLSANRAFITRNPMGRISLDVLPRTPLRIKVAGTNGVPATGVGAVSMNVTVTSPDGEGFITVYPCDTKPDASNLNYTLDQTVPNAVIAPVSSTGDVCFYTNAQTHLLADINGYFPTGQGFTAAGPARVFDTRSGSGQGLRTVNKVKIGGAQEVRVKMTDLAGFTPSTGVGAVSLNITATGTTADDFGGYVTVYPCGNRPNASSINFVSGQTVPNAVIAPVSASGEVCFYARGTTDLIVDINGYFLSGAGFTPTTPTRIADTRSGSDQGVRTVTKTKVGGDTTLKVKFTDIAGLTPSSGVGAVSLNVTATGTTADEFGGYVTVYPCGAIPNASNLNFVSGQIVPNAVIAPVSASGEVCFYARGTTDLIVDLNGYFLTGAGFAPMSPVRLFDTR
;
A
#
# COMPACT_ATOMS: atom_id res chain seq x y z
N MET A 1 24.29 -10.71 -27.30
CA MET A 1 23.36 -11.36 -28.26
C MET A 1 23.05 -12.71 -27.64
N ALA A 2 21.93 -12.91 -26.96
CA ALA A 2 20.53 -12.86 -27.37
C ALA A 2 20.00 -14.30 -27.19
N LEU A 3 18.94 -14.38 -26.39
CA LEU A 3 17.91 -15.42 -26.38
C LEU A 3 18.34 -16.81 -25.91
N ASN A 4 17.86 -17.19 -24.73
CA ASN A 4 17.29 -18.52 -24.57
C ASN A 4 16.00 -18.42 -23.73
N ASN A 5 15.05 -17.64 -24.26
CA ASN A 5 13.64 -17.66 -23.89
C ASN A 5 12.95 -18.80 -24.65
N GLN A 6 13.37 -20.05 -24.43
CA GLN A 6 12.67 -21.22 -24.97
C GLN A 6 11.82 -21.86 -23.89
N LEU A 7 10.53 -22.03 -24.18
CA LEU A 7 9.58 -22.76 -23.34
C LEU A 7 9.30 -24.12 -23.99
N ALA A 8 9.40 -25.19 -23.20
CA ALA A 8 9.04 -26.55 -23.59
C ALA A 8 7.66 -26.88 -23.02
N VAL A 9 6.67 -27.08 -23.90
CA VAL A 9 5.30 -27.42 -23.49
C VAL A 9 5.13 -28.94 -23.45
N TRP A 10 4.70 -29.46 -22.30
CA TRP A 10 4.49 -30.88 -22.08
C TRP A 10 3.00 -31.16 -21.86
N GLU A 11 2.47 -32.17 -22.55
CA GLU A 11 1.15 -32.71 -22.23
C GLU A 11 1.28 -33.82 -21.18
N ILE A 12 0.51 -33.71 -20.10
CA ILE A 12 0.41 -34.72 -19.04
C ILE A 12 -0.93 -35.43 -19.22
N THR A 13 -0.91 -36.65 -19.73
CA THR A 13 -2.11 -37.50 -19.79
C THR A 13 -2.11 -38.45 -18.59
N GLY A 14 -3.02 -38.23 -17.64
CA GLY A 14 -3.35 -39.19 -16.57
C GLY A 14 -3.44 -38.59 -15.16
N THR A 15 -4.43 -39.04 -14.39
CA THR A 15 -4.79 -38.51 -13.05
C THR A 15 -3.93 -39.02 -11.89
N ASN A 16 -2.92 -39.84 -12.13
CA ASN A 16 -2.00 -40.35 -11.09
C ASN A 16 -0.55 -40.33 -11.60
N LEU A 17 0.34 -39.63 -10.89
CA LEU A 17 1.79 -39.61 -11.17
C LEU A 17 2.42 -41.00 -10.87
N PRO A 18 3.51 -41.44 -11.57
CA PRO A 18 4.40 -40.65 -12.43
C PRO A 18 4.70 -41.31 -13.80
N SER A 19 4.37 -40.67 -14.93
CA SER A 19 4.98 -41.06 -16.21
C SER A 19 4.98 -39.96 -17.28
N ILE A 20 6.20 -39.60 -17.68
CA ILE A 20 6.69 -39.05 -18.97
C ILE A 20 5.66 -38.28 -19.81
N GLY A 21 5.74 -36.94 -19.78
CA GLY A 21 5.00 -36.09 -20.72
C GLY A 21 5.56 -36.15 -22.14
N ARG A 22 4.81 -35.66 -23.12
CA ARG A 22 5.23 -35.52 -24.53
C ARG A 22 5.49 -34.03 -24.86
N LEU A 23 6.63 -33.72 -25.51
CA LEU A 23 6.93 -32.35 -25.97
C LEU A 23 6.07 -31.99 -27.18
N ILE A 24 5.32 -30.89 -27.11
CA ILE A 24 4.38 -30.46 -28.15
C ILE A 24 4.87 -29.24 -28.95
N SER A 25 5.70 -28.36 -28.36
CA SER A 25 6.13 -27.12 -29.02
C SER A 25 7.39 -26.53 -28.41
N ARG A 26 8.20 -25.85 -29.24
CA ARG A 26 9.24 -24.89 -28.82
C ARG A 26 8.95 -23.55 -29.48
N GLN A 27 8.80 -22.50 -28.66
CA GLN A 27 8.71 -21.12 -29.16
C GLN A 27 9.75 -20.22 -28.47
N THR A 28 10.17 -19.19 -29.20
CA THR A 28 11.20 -18.24 -28.78
C THR A 28 10.55 -16.88 -28.57
N PHE A 29 10.63 -16.31 -27.36
CA PHE A 29 9.96 -15.04 -27.02
C PHE A 29 10.95 -13.93 -26.65
N SER A 30 10.58 -12.66 -26.82
CA SER A 30 11.45 -11.50 -26.53
C SER A 30 11.32 -10.94 -25.09
N SER A 31 10.37 -11.42 -24.27
CA SER A 31 10.12 -10.93 -22.92
C SER A 31 9.72 -12.05 -21.93
N THR A 32 9.81 -11.73 -20.63
CA THR A 32 9.55 -12.64 -19.50
C THR A 32 8.07 -12.99 -19.39
N ILE A 33 7.75 -14.29 -19.46
CA ILE A 33 6.38 -14.82 -19.30
C ILE A 33 6.08 -15.01 -17.81
N GLN A 34 4.91 -14.54 -17.35
CA GLN A 34 4.47 -14.73 -15.95
C GLN A 34 3.55 -15.94 -15.74
N ALA A 35 2.90 -16.48 -16.78
CA ALA A 35 2.12 -17.73 -16.70
C ALA A 35 1.83 -18.33 -18.09
N VAL A 36 1.63 -19.65 -18.14
CA VAL A 36 1.10 -20.41 -19.29
C VAL A 36 -0.01 -21.32 -18.74
N ASP A 37 -1.19 -21.31 -19.34
CA ASP A 37 -2.28 -22.23 -19.03
C ASP A 37 -2.84 -22.88 -20.31
N ALA A 38 -3.37 -24.10 -20.16
CA ALA A 38 -4.09 -24.84 -21.19
C ALA A 38 -5.51 -25.15 -20.68
N ASP A 39 -6.53 -24.85 -21.49
CA ASP A 39 -7.90 -25.27 -21.15
C ASP A 39 -8.13 -26.78 -21.41
N ASN A 40 -9.28 -27.30 -20.98
CA ASN A 40 -9.74 -28.67 -21.28
C ASN A 40 -9.96 -28.94 -22.78
N LEU A 41 -9.64 -27.99 -23.66
CA LEU A 41 -9.73 -28.08 -25.12
C LEU A 41 -8.35 -27.91 -25.79
N GLY A 42 -7.26 -27.76 -25.04
CA GLY A 42 -5.88 -27.66 -25.52
C GLY A 42 -5.44 -26.28 -26.02
N ASN A 43 -6.17 -25.21 -25.73
CA ASN A 43 -5.80 -23.84 -26.12
C ASN A 43 -4.82 -23.21 -25.13
N ILE A 44 -3.74 -22.61 -25.64
CA ILE A 44 -2.68 -21.99 -24.83
C ILE A 44 -2.84 -20.47 -24.79
N TYR A 45 -2.82 -19.88 -23.59
CA TYR A 45 -2.86 -18.42 -23.40
C TYR A 45 -1.51 -17.90 -22.89
N VAL A 46 -1.00 -16.83 -23.52
CA VAL A 46 0.22 -16.12 -23.12
C VAL A 46 -0.17 -14.72 -22.68
N VAL A 47 0.04 -14.40 -21.40
CA VAL A 47 -0.19 -13.04 -20.88
C VAL A 47 1.14 -12.30 -20.92
N GLY A 48 1.27 -11.41 -21.91
CA GLY A 48 2.37 -10.45 -22.03
C GLY A 48 1.83 -9.03 -21.95
N SER A 49 2.62 -8.10 -21.43
CA SER A 49 2.31 -6.67 -21.49
C SER A 49 2.27 -6.25 -22.96
N THR A 50 1.08 -5.80 -23.40
CA THR A 50 0.70 -5.24 -24.72
C THR A 50 0.06 -6.19 -25.77
N PHE A 51 -1.28 -6.07 -25.84
CA PHE A 51 -2.22 -6.17 -26.99
C PHE A 51 -2.68 -7.50 -27.65
N GLU A 52 -3.92 -7.40 -28.18
CA GLU A 52 -4.69 -8.20 -29.16
C GLU A 52 -4.58 -9.73 -29.14
N THR A 53 -5.71 -10.37 -28.86
CA THR A 53 -5.91 -11.82 -28.96
C THR A 53 -5.87 -12.29 -30.41
N ARG A 54 -4.93 -13.18 -30.74
CA ARG A 54 -5.02 -14.04 -31.93
C ARG A 54 -5.02 -15.51 -31.50
N VAL A 55 -6.08 -16.23 -31.87
CA VAL A 55 -6.25 -17.67 -31.60
C VAL A 55 -5.52 -18.46 -32.71
N ILE A 56 -4.70 -19.45 -32.34
CA ILE A 56 -4.10 -20.42 -33.27
C ILE A 56 -4.80 -21.76 -33.04
N GLN A 57 -5.34 -22.37 -34.10
CA GLN A 57 -6.05 -23.65 -34.03
C GLN A 57 -5.10 -24.86 -34.12
N SER A 58 -5.45 -25.93 -33.43
CA SER A 58 -4.63 -27.12 -33.14
C SER A 58 -4.26 -28.03 -34.32
N ASN A 59 -4.72 -27.74 -35.54
CA ASN A 59 -4.60 -28.68 -36.67
C ASN A 59 -3.27 -28.62 -37.44
N GLU A 60 -2.29 -27.81 -37.02
CA GLU A 60 -1.07 -27.55 -37.82
C GLU A 60 0.21 -28.29 -37.36
N LEU A 61 0.18 -29.17 -36.36
CA LEU A 61 1.42 -29.68 -35.76
C LEU A 61 1.49 -31.23 -35.71
N ARG A 62 2.25 -31.83 -36.63
CA ARG A 62 2.67 -33.24 -36.60
C ARG A 62 4.20 -33.35 -36.68
N GLU A 63 4.73 -34.27 -35.87
CA GLU A 63 6.07 -34.93 -35.85
C GLU A 63 6.92 -34.68 -34.57
N PRO A 64 7.38 -35.73 -33.85
CA PRO A 64 8.18 -35.62 -32.62
C PRO A 64 9.69 -35.79 -32.88
N ALA A 65 10.53 -35.03 -32.18
CA ALA A 65 11.99 -35.24 -32.17
C ALA A 65 12.52 -35.57 -30.76
N ALA A 66 13.32 -36.64 -30.71
CA ALA A 66 13.99 -37.16 -29.52
C ALA A 66 15.18 -36.27 -29.08
N ASN A 67 15.50 -36.31 -27.78
CA ASN A 67 16.57 -35.62 -27.04
C ASN A 67 16.11 -34.37 -26.25
N ILE A 68 15.75 -34.56 -24.97
CA ILE A 68 15.59 -33.46 -24.01
C ILE A 68 16.38 -33.79 -22.74
N GLN A 69 17.40 -32.96 -22.45
CA GLN A 69 17.99 -32.86 -21.13
C GLN A 69 17.14 -31.97 -20.24
N THR A 70 16.98 -32.34 -18.98
CA THR A 70 16.19 -31.61 -17.98
C THR A 70 16.94 -30.38 -17.46
N GLN A 71 16.32 -29.20 -17.58
CA GLN A 71 16.73 -27.98 -16.87
C GLN A 71 15.63 -27.55 -15.89
N SER A 72 16.04 -27.26 -14.65
CA SER A 72 15.18 -26.81 -13.56
C SER A 72 14.64 -25.40 -13.81
N LEU A 73 13.31 -25.24 -13.87
CA LEU A 73 12.64 -23.94 -13.95
C LEU A 73 12.49 -23.32 -12.54
N SER A 74 12.82 -22.03 -12.41
CA SER A 74 12.85 -21.29 -11.15
C SER A 74 11.47 -20.88 -10.62
N ALA A 75 11.17 -21.33 -9.39
CA ALA A 75 10.52 -20.67 -8.24
C ALA A 75 9.33 -19.67 -8.34
N ASN A 76 8.62 -19.49 -9.46
CA ASN A 76 7.35 -18.74 -9.46
C ASN A 76 6.17 -19.72 -9.53
N ARG A 77 5.38 -19.84 -8.45
CA ARG A 77 4.12 -20.59 -8.43
C ARG A 77 2.97 -19.63 -8.11
N ALA A 78 2.08 -19.40 -9.06
CA ALA A 78 0.78 -18.80 -8.85
C ALA A 78 -0.25 -19.69 -9.56
N PHE A 79 -1.42 -19.89 -8.96
CA PHE A 79 -2.50 -20.61 -9.61
C PHE A 79 -3.43 -19.60 -10.27
N ILE A 80 -3.84 -19.93 -11.49
CA ILE A 80 -4.96 -19.28 -12.14
C ILE A 80 -6.21 -19.99 -11.66
N THR A 81 -7.13 -19.25 -11.04
CA THR A 81 -8.47 -19.74 -10.75
C THR A 81 -9.46 -19.05 -11.68
N ARG A 82 -10.46 -19.80 -12.15
CA ARG A 82 -11.61 -19.23 -12.84
C ARG A 82 -12.76 -19.14 -11.87
N ASN A 83 -13.30 -17.94 -11.66
CA ASN A 83 -14.57 -17.81 -10.98
C ASN A 83 -15.73 -18.29 -11.89
N PRO A 84 -16.95 -18.53 -11.35
CA PRO A 84 -18.11 -18.99 -12.13
C PRO A 84 -18.53 -18.04 -13.28
N MET A 85 -17.99 -16.82 -13.33
CA MET A 85 -18.25 -15.83 -14.38
C MET A 85 -17.15 -15.78 -15.46
N GLY A 86 -16.16 -16.68 -15.41
CA GLY A 86 -15.12 -16.80 -16.44
C GLY A 86 -14.01 -15.75 -16.38
N ARG A 87 -13.86 -15.02 -15.26
CA ARG A 87 -12.69 -14.14 -15.05
C ARG A 87 -11.46 -14.97 -14.66
N ILE A 88 -10.31 -14.62 -15.25
CA ILE A 88 -9.00 -15.22 -14.96
C ILE A 88 -8.41 -14.42 -13.81
N SER A 89 -8.42 -14.96 -12.59
CA SER A 89 -7.78 -14.36 -11.42
C SER A 89 -6.43 -15.02 -11.14
N LEU A 90 -5.48 -14.24 -10.65
CA LEU A 90 -4.21 -14.73 -10.13
C LEU A 90 -4.30 -14.79 -8.61
N ASP A 91 -4.38 -15.97 -8.03
CA ASP A 91 -4.38 -16.07 -6.59
C ASP A 91 -2.97 -15.85 -6.04
N VAL A 92 -2.83 -14.88 -5.12
CA VAL A 92 -1.57 -14.72 -4.40
C VAL A 92 -1.52 -15.84 -3.37
N LEU A 93 -0.69 -16.84 -3.66
CA LEU A 93 -0.59 -18.02 -2.82
C LEU A 93 -0.07 -17.66 -1.43
N PRO A 94 -0.65 -18.26 -0.37
CA PRO A 94 -0.13 -18.10 0.96
C PRO A 94 1.32 -18.61 1.01
N ARG A 95 2.14 -17.85 1.72
CA ARG A 95 3.53 -18.17 2.06
C ARG A 95 4.52 -18.20 0.89
N THR A 96 4.10 -17.79 -0.30
CA THR A 96 4.98 -17.62 -1.46
C THR A 96 5.01 -16.14 -1.86
N PRO A 97 6.16 -15.45 -1.79
CA PRO A 97 6.24 -14.05 -2.17
C PRO A 97 5.90 -13.83 -3.66
N LEU A 98 4.98 -12.90 -3.93
CA LEU A 98 4.75 -12.34 -5.27
C LEU A 98 5.80 -11.25 -5.52
N ARG A 99 6.69 -11.49 -6.48
CA ARG A 99 7.74 -10.54 -6.88
C ARG A 99 7.29 -9.69 -8.07
N ILE A 100 7.34 -8.37 -7.92
CA ILE A 100 6.92 -7.41 -8.94
C ILE A 100 8.06 -6.45 -9.27
N LYS A 101 8.36 -6.33 -10.57
CA LYS A 101 9.30 -5.34 -11.10
C LYS A 101 8.65 -3.95 -11.06
N VAL A 102 9.28 -3.01 -10.36
CA VAL A 102 8.78 -1.62 -10.26
C VAL A 102 9.67 -0.63 -11.00
N ALA A 103 10.98 -0.76 -10.89
CA ALA A 103 11.92 0.14 -11.57
C ALA A 103 11.84 -0.08 -13.09
N GLY A 104 11.70 1.01 -13.85
CA GLY A 104 11.56 0.99 -15.31
C GLY A 104 10.15 0.71 -15.80
N THR A 105 9.14 0.76 -14.92
CA THR A 105 7.73 0.54 -15.27
C THR A 105 6.89 1.77 -14.93
N ASN A 106 5.83 2.04 -15.70
CA ASN A 106 4.81 3.03 -15.38
C ASN A 106 5.33 4.44 -14.99
N GLY A 107 6.43 4.88 -15.59
CA GLY A 107 7.04 6.20 -15.30
C GLY A 107 8.05 6.22 -14.15
N VAL A 108 8.25 5.09 -13.45
CA VAL A 108 9.34 4.92 -12.47
C VAL A 108 10.66 4.68 -13.21
N PRO A 109 11.75 5.42 -12.90
CA PRO A 109 13.05 5.23 -13.53
C PRO A 109 13.58 3.79 -13.41
N ALA A 110 14.36 3.35 -14.41
CA ALA A 110 14.98 2.02 -14.40
C ALA A 110 16.08 1.85 -13.35
N THR A 111 16.68 2.94 -12.88
CA THR A 111 17.76 2.97 -11.88
C THR A 111 17.58 4.19 -10.96
N GLY A 112 18.29 4.20 -9.82
CA GLY A 112 18.28 5.34 -8.90
C GLY A 112 16.99 5.49 -8.08
N VAL A 113 16.21 4.41 -7.94
CA VAL A 113 14.98 4.37 -7.14
C VAL A 113 15.28 3.69 -5.81
N GLY A 114 15.16 4.41 -4.70
CA GLY A 114 15.37 3.87 -3.36
C GLY A 114 14.12 3.27 -2.74
N ALA A 115 12.96 3.89 -2.99
CA ALA A 115 11.66 3.38 -2.54
C ALA A 115 10.55 3.84 -3.49
N VAL A 116 9.42 3.16 -3.47
CA VAL A 116 8.19 3.53 -4.17
C VAL A 116 7.06 3.79 -3.17
N SER A 117 6.26 4.81 -3.42
CA SER A 117 4.99 5.02 -2.71
C SER A 117 3.88 4.36 -3.51
N MET A 118 3.06 3.56 -2.83
CA MET A 118 1.93 2.88 -3.43
C MET A 118 0.76 2.74 -2.46
N ASN A 119 -0.44 2.54 -3.00
CA ASN A 119 -1.59 2.05 -2.26
C ASN A 119 -1.74 0.55 -2.53
N VAL A 120 -1.78 -0.27 -1.48
CA VAL A 120 -1.97 -1.73 -1.58
C VAL A 120 -3.35 -2.06 -1.06
N THR A 121 -4.13 -2.82 -1.82
CA THR A 121 -5.47 -3.26 -1.43
C THR A 121 -5.55 -4.78 -1.44
N VAL A 122 -6.04 -5.34 -0.34
CA VAL A 122 -6.45 -6.74 -0.19
C VAL A 122 -7.94 -6.82 -0.46
N THR A 123 -8.38 -7.87 -1.15
CA THR A 123 -9.80 -8.17 -1.37
C THR A 123 -10.04 -9.67 -1.50
N SER A 124 -11.24 -10.10 -1.10
CA SER A 124 -11.64 -11.52 -1.01
C SER A 124 -10.60 -12.42 -0.32
N PRO A 125 -10.04 -12.05 0.85
CA PRO A 125 -9.16 -12.96 1.59
C PRO A 125 -9.95 -14.17 2.13
N ASP A 126 -9.35 -15.35 2.08
CA ASP A 126 -9.94 -16.63 2.53
C ASP A 126 -9.86 -16.86 4.06
N GLY A 127 -9.29 -15.91 4.79
CA GLY A 127 -9.09 -15.97 6.24
C GLY A 127 -8.38 -14.75 6.79
N GLU A 128 -8.07 -14.78 8.09
CA GLU A 128 -7.26 -13.74 8.72
C GLU A 128 -5.81 -13.77 8.22
N GLY A 129 -5.28 -12.61 7.88
CA GLY A 129 -3.92 -12.51 7.41
C GLY A 129 -3.34 -11.11 7.39
N PHE A 130 -2.15 -11.04 6.80
CA PHE A 130 -1.41 -9.80 6.63
C PHE A 130 -0.59 -9.82 5.35
N ILE A 131 -0.31 -8.63 4.84
CA ILE A 131 0.63 -8.38 3.75
C ILE A 131 1.93 -7.80 4.31
N THR A 132 3.06 -8.37 3.89
CA THR A 132 4.38 -7.76 4.03
C THR A 132 4.89 -7.35 2.66
N VAL A 133 5.26 -6.08 2.51
CA VAL A 133 5.83 -5.49 1.30
C VAL A 133 7.29 -5.14 1.57
N TYR A 134 8.22 -5.72 0.82
CA TYR A 134 9.66 -5.68 1.16
C TYR A 134 10.55 -5.81 -0.09
N PRO A 135 11.86 -5.48 -0.03
CA PRO A 135 12.74 -5.42 -1.20
C PRO A 135 13.22 -6.80 -1.71
N CYS A 136 12.39 -7.83 -1.60
CA CYS A 136 12.66 -9.19 -2.11
C CYS A 136 13.90 -9.89 -1.53
N ASP A 137 14.37 -9.46 -0.38
CA ASP A 137 15.44 -10.07 0.39
C ASP A 137 14.87 -11.02 1.46
N THR A 138 15.43 -11.02 2.67
CA THR A 138 14.87 -11.78 3.79
C THR A 138 13.56 -11.14 4.27
N LYS A 139 12.45 -11.87 4.16
CA LYS A 139 11.14 -11.38 4.62
C LYS A 139 11.20 -11.01 6.12
N PRO A 140 10.90 -9.75 6.50
CA PRO A 140 10.87 -9.34 7.89
C PRO A 140 9.58 -9.78 8.59
N ASP A 141 9.51 -9.57 9.91
CA ASP A 141 8.33 -9.81 10.76
C ASP A 141 7.39 -8.59 10.84
N ALA A 142 7.54 -7.66 9.91
CA ALA A 142 6.70 -6.47 9.77
C ALA A 142 5.49 -6.77 8.87
N SER A 143 4.37 -6.08 9.12
CA SER A 143 3.19 -6.14 8.27
C SER A 143 2.83 -4.73 7.83
N ASN A 144 2.47 -4.59 6.55
CA ASN A 144 1.98 -3.34 6.00
C ASN A 144 0.45 -3.27 6.07
N LEU A 145 -0.24 -4.39 5.97
CA LEU A 145 -1.70 -4.41 5.93
C LEU A 145 -2.19 -5.68 6.61
N ASN A 146 -3.19 -5.56 7.46
CA ASN A 146 -3.79 -6.68 8.21
C ASN A 146 -5.28 -6.74 7.88
N TYR A 147 -5.81 -7.96 7.75
CA TYR A 147 -7.18 -8.18 7.27
C TYR A 147 -7.79 -9.43 7.89
N THR A 148 -9.12 -9.49 7.90
CA THR A 148 -9.93 -10.67 8.25
C THR A 148 -10.63 -11.24 7.02
N LEU A 149 -11.28 -12.41 7.17
CA LEU A 149 -12.09 -13.06 6.14
C LEU A 149 -13.03 -12.06 5.42
N ASP A 150 -13.05 -12.14 4.09
CA ASP A 150 -13.89 -11.32 3.18
C ASP A 150 -13.73 -9.79 3.32
N GLN A 151 -12.71 -9.32 4.04
CA GLN A 151 -12.46 -7.90 4.19
C GLN A 151 -11.76 -7.34 2.95
N THR A 152 -12.34 -6.29 2.36
CA THR A 152 -11.62 -5.41 1.44
C THR A 152 -11.04 -4.26 2.24
N VAL A 153 -9.71 -4.12 2.24
CA VAL A 153 -9.02 -3.07 2.99
C VAL A 153 -7.80 -2.57 2.20
N PRO A 154 -7.65 -1.25 2.04
CA PRO A 154 -6.43 -0.64 1.52
C PRO A 154 -5.48 -0.19 2.64
N ASN A 155 -4.20 -0.06 2.32
CA ASN A 155 -3.26 0.75 3.06
C ASN A 155 -2.17 1.32 2.16
N ALA A 156 -1.73 2.55 2.41
CA ALA A 156 -0.56 3.12 1.78
C ALA A 156 0.73 2.44 2.26
N VAL A 157 1.71 2.34 1.37
CA VAL A 157 2.99 1.69 1.61
C VAL A 157 4.10 2.49 0.95
N ILE A 158 5.14 2.82 1.72
CA ILE A 158 6.43 3.24 1.17
C ILE A 158 7.34 2.02 1.22
N ALA A 159 7.54 1.37 0.07
CA ALA A 159 8.29 0.13 -0.03
C ALA A 159 9.70 0.40 -0.55
N PRO A 160 10.75 0.00 0.19
CA PRO A 160 12.10 -0.06 -0.35
C PRO A 160 12.15 -0.93 -1.60
N VAL A 161 12.94 -0.51 -2.58
CA VAL A 161 13.13 -1.24 -3.83
C VAL A 161 14.43 -2.03 -3.77
N SER A 162 14.40 -3.28 -4.22
CA SER A 162 15.58 -4.13 -4.29
C SER A 162 16.67 -3.54 -5.21
N SER A 163 17.91 -4.02 -5.09
CA SER A 163 18.99 -3.66 -6.01
C SER A 163 18.69 -4.04 -7.48
N THR A 164 17.79 -5.00 -7.70
CA THR A 164 17.31 -5.41 -9.02
C THR A 164 16.07 -4.64 -9.46
N GLY A 165 15.55 -3.70 -8.65
CA GLY A 165 14.41 -2.86 -9.00
C GLY A 165 13.05 -3.50 -8.73
N ASP A 166 12.97 -4.47 -7.83
CA ASP A 166 11.75 -5.24 -7.52
C ASP A 166 11.21 -4.94 -6.11
N VAL A 167 9.93 -5.25 -5.92
CA VAL A 167 9.24 -5.26 -4.63
C VAL A 167 8.51 -6.60 -4.48
N CYS A 168 8.54 -7.19 -3.30
CA CYS A 168 7.91 -8.46 -3.00
C CYS A 168 6.75 -8.28 -2.03
N PHE A 169 5.67 -8.99 -2.30
CA PHE A 169 4.46 -9.04 -1.50
C PHE A 169 4.32 -10.45 -0.93
N TYR A 170 4.29 -10.57 0.38
CA TYR A 170 4.02 -11.82 1.06
C TYR A 170 2.66 -11.76 1.73
N THR A 171 1.92 -12.85 1.66
CA THR A 171 0.69 -13.07 2.41
C THR A 171 0.72 -14.41 3.13
N ASN A 172 0.08 -14.55 4.29
CA ASN A 172 -0.11 -15.83 4.99
C ASN A 172 -1.46 -16.51 4.70
N ALA A 173 -2.38 -15.82 4.04
CA ALA A 173 -3.72 -16.31 3.66
C ALA A 173 -3.98 -16.00 2.17
N GLN A 174 -4.73 -16.86 1.48
CA GLN A 174 -5.02 -16.64 0.07
C GLN A 174 -5.86 -15.37 -0.09
N THR A 175 -5.52 -14.54 -1.07
CA THR A 175 -6.23 -13.29 -1.32
C THR A 175 -5.93 -12.75 -2.71
N HIS A 176 -6.72 -11.77 -3.15
CA HIS A 176 -6.37 -10.93 -4.28
C HIS A 176 -5.68 -9.65 -3.80
N LEU A 177 -4.67 -9.23 -4.56
CA LEU A 177 -3.90 -8.03 -4.32
C LEU A 177 -4.00 -7.05 -5.48
N LEU A 178 -4.01 -5.79 -5.10
CA LEU A 178 -4.05 -4.65 -5.98
C LEU A 178 -3.00 -3.67 -5.50
N ALA A 179 -2.18 -3.15 -6.41
CA ALA A 179 -1.22 -2.10 -6.07
C ALA A 179 -1.28 -0.95 -7.08
N ASP A 180 -1.40 0.27 -6.58
CA ASP A 180 -1.36 1.51 -7.35
C ASP A 180 -0.16 2.35 -6.93
N ILE A 181 0.76 2.66 -7.84
CA ILE A 181 1.93 3.52 -7.55
C ILE A 181 1.53 4.99 -7.78
N ASN A 182 1.87 5.86 -6.82
CA ASN A 182 1.65 7.31 -6.89
C ASN A 182 2.94 8.15 -6.80
N GLY A 183 4.10 7.51 -6.71
CA GLY A 183 5.39 8.17 -6.85
C GLY A 183 6.55 7.32 -6.37
N TYR A 184 7.75 7.91 -6.42
CA TYR A 184 8.96 7.24 -5.97
C TYR A 184 9.91 8.20 -5.25
N PHE A 185 10.78 7.63 -4.42
CA PHE A 185 11.86 8.33 -3.73
C PHE A 185 13.18 7.99 -4.42
N PRO A 186 13.90 8.96 -5.02
CA PRO A 186 15.21 8.71 -5.59
C PRO A 186 16.21 8.28 -4.50
N THR A 187 17.13 7.39 -4.86
CA THR A 187 18.17 6.92 -3.92
C THR A 187 18.99 8.10 -3.39
N GLY A 188 19.12 8.19 -2.06
CA GLY A 188 19.91 9.23 -1.40
C GLY A 188 19.25 10.62 -1.37
N GLN A 189 18.00 10.75 -1.82
CA GLN A 189 17.29 12.03 -1.84
C GLN A 189 16.08 11.97 -0.90
N GLY A 190 16.20 12.61 0.26
CA GLY A 190 15.12 12.80 1.22
C GLY A 190 14.79 11.57 2.07
N PHE A 191 14.24 10.53 1.47
CA PHE A 191 13.86 9.31 2.19
C PHE A 191 15.03 8.32 2.27
N THR A 192 15.33 7.88 3.49
CA THR A 192 16.24 6.75 3.73
C THR A 192 15.42 5.54 4.08
N ALA A 193 15.42 4.55 3.18
CA ALA A 193 14.78 3.25 3.41
C ALA A 193 15.50 2.53 4.57
N ALA A 194 14.72 2.13 5.58
CA ALA A 194 15.21 1.42 6.74
C ALA A 194 14.07 0.58 7.32
N GLY A 195 13.92 -0.63 6.79
CA GLY A 195 12.82 -1.54 7.14
C GLY A 195 12.31 -2.37 5.96
N PRO A 196 11.15 -3.03 6.10
CA PRO A 196 10.25 -2.87 7.24
C PRO A 196 10.67 -3.66 8.49
N ALA A 197 10.54 -3.08 9.68
CA ALA A 197 10.91 -3.74 10.95
C ALA A 197 10.04 -3.31 12.14
N ARG A 198 9.78 -4.24 13.06
CA ARG A 198 8.93 -4.01 14.25
C ARG A 198 9.61 -3.10 15.26
N VAL A 199 9.11 -1.88 15.42
CA VAL A 199 9.58 -0.97 16.48
C VAL A 199 9.03 -1.41 17.82
N PHE A 200 7.72 -1.62 17.94
CA PHE A 200 7.10 -2.13 19.17
C PHE A 200 5.75 -2.80 18.88
N ASP A 201 5.28 -3.57 19.85
CA ASP A 201 3.97 -4.23 19.87
C ASP A 201 3.46 -4.22 21.31
N THR A 202 2.23 -3.82 21.57
CA THR A 202 1.68 -3.75 22.94
C THR A 202 0.88 -4.99 23.37
N ARG A 203 0.65 -5.95 22.48
CA ARG A 203 -0.18 -7.14 22.79
C ARG A 203 0.45 -7.99 23.90
N SER A 204 -0.38 -8.50 24.81
CA SER A 204 0.04 -9.24 26.01
C SER A 204 0.79 -10.57 25.78
N GLY A 205 0.90 -11.04 24.53
CA GLY A 205 1.65 -12.25 24.16
C GLY A 205 2.71 -12.05 23.08
N SER A 206 2.94 -10.80 22.62
CA SER A 206 3.91 -10.53 21.56
C SER A 206 5.33 -10.33 22.10
N GLY A 207 6.33 -10.66 21.29
CA GLY A 207 7.73 -10.30 21.56
C GLY A 207 7.94 -8.77 21.57
N GLN A 208 9.01 -8.29 22.19
CA GLN A 208 9.39 -6.88 22.06
C GLN A 208 9.93 -6.59 20.65
N GLY A 209 9.78 -5.35 20.20
CA GLY A 209 10.41 -4.88 18.97
C GLY A 209 11.79 -4.25 19.23
N LEU A 210 12.21 -3.35 18.34
CA LEU A 210 13.41 -2.52 18.51
C LEU A 210 13.36 -1.61 19.76
N ARG A 211 12.17 -1.44 20.34
CA ARG A 211 11.92 -0.73 21.59
C ARG A 211 11.07 -1.59 22.52
N THR A 212 11.45 -1.57 23.79
CA THR A 212 10.67 -2.18 24.86
C THR A 212 9.53 -1.26 25.24
N VAL A 213 8.31 -1.80 25.22
CA VAL A 213 7.11 -1.12 25.71
C VAL A 213 6.35 -2.00 26.70
N ASN A 214 5.48 -1.38 27.49
CA ASN A 214 4.52 -2.12 28.31
C ASN A 214 3.54 -2.87 27.42
N LYS A 215 3.29 -4.15 27.74
CA LYS A 215 2.40 -5.04 26.98
C LYS A 215 0.95 -4.88 27.43
N VAL A 216 0.44 -3.67 27.29
CA VAL A 216 -0.93 -3.29 27.68
C VAL A 216 -1.58 -2.45 26.59
N LYS A 217 -2.89 -2.59 26.45
CA LYS A 217 -3.68 -1.71 25.58
C LYS A 217 -3.51 -0.26 26.00
N ILE A 218 -3.36 0.62 25.02
CA ILE A 218 -3.32 2.07 25.20
C ILE A 218 -4.76 2.57 25.31
N GLY A 219 -5.03 3.48 26.25
CA GLY A 219 -6.32 4.17 26.42
C GLY A 219 -6.34 5.04 27.67
N GLY A 220 -7.47 5.66 27.98
CA GLY A 220 -7.68 6.34 29.27
C GLY A 220 -6.65 7.43 29.60
N ALA A 221 -6.31 8.28 28.62
CA ALA A 221 -5.28 9.34 28.69
C ALA A 221 -3.81 8.87 28.73
N GLN A 222 -3.54 7.57 28.70
CA GLN A 222 -2.19 7.07 28.55
C GLN A 222 -1.64 7.35 27.15
N GLU A 223 -0.36 7.70 27.09
CA GLU A 223 0.43 7.82 25.87
C GLU A 223 1.53 6.76 25.89
N VAL A 224 1.80 6.15 24.74
CA VAL A 224 3.05 5.42 24.53
C VAL A 224 4.03 6.38 23.87
N ARG A 225 5.16 6.61 24.54
CA ARG A 225 6.24 7.49 24.05
C ARG A 225 7.40 6.63 23.61
N VAL A 226 7.86 6.82 22.37
CA VAL A 226 8.87 5.95 21.76
C VAL A 226 9.96 6.80 21.12
N LYS A 227 11.20 6.58 21.55
CA LYS A 227 12.38 7.18 20.92
C LYS A 227 12.62 6.53 19.57
N MET A 228 12.49 7.32 18.50
CA MET A 228 12.62 6.91 17.10
C MET A 228 14.00 7.20 16.52
N THR A 229 14.85 7.97 17.23
CA THR A 229 16.29 8.03 16.95
C THR A 229 17.01 6.85 17.58
N ASP A 230 18.20 6.53 17.07
CA ASP A 230 19.07 5.47 17.60
C ASP A 230 18.42 4.07 17.58
N LEU A 231 17.61 3.78 16.56
CA LEU A 231 17.13 2.43 16.31
C LEU A 231 18.26 1.68 15.60
N ALA A 232 18.87 0.71 16.28
CA ALA A 232 20.07 0.02 15.79
C ALA A 232 19.84 -0.59 14.39
N GLY A 233 20.58 -0.08 13.39
CA GLY A 233 20.45 -0.51 11.99
C GLY A 233 19.30 0.14 11.21
N PHE A 234 18.50 1.01 11.84
CA PHE A 234 17.31 1.61 11.21
C PHE A 234 17.29 3.14 11.23
N THR A 235 17.74 3.81 12.30
CA THR A 235 17.78 5.28 12.36
C THR A 235 19.03 5.80 13.07
N PRO A 236 19.56 6.97 12.65
CA PRO A 236 20.69 7.60 13.33
C PRO A 236 20.29 8.13 14.71
N SER A 237 21.29 8.40 15.55
CA SER A 237 21.08 8.91 16.92
C SER A 237 20.61 10.36 16.98
N THR A 238 20.84 11.14 15.93
CA THR A 238 20.42 12.54 15.79
C THR A 238 20.00 12.85 14.34
N GLY A 239 19.35 14.00 14.13
CA GLY A 239 19.05 14.52 12.79
C GLY A 239 17.84 13.90 12.10
N VAL A 240 17.13 12.96 12.74
CA VAL A 240 15.85 12.42 12.22
C VAL A 240 14.76 13.48 12.38
N GLY A 241 14.17 13.93 11.27
CA GLY A 241 13.07 14.91 11.26
C GLY A 241 11.68 14.25 11.21
N ALA A 242 11.58 13.10 10.55
CA ALA A 242 10.35 12.30 10.50
C ALA A 242 10.65 10.82 10.27
N VAL A 243 9.73 9.95 10.68
CA VAL A 243 9.78 8.50 10.42
C VAL A 243 8.57 8.06 9.60
N SER A 244 8.79 7.17 8.62
CA SER A 244 7.72 6.46 7.93
C SER A 244 7.41 5.18 8.69
N LEU A 245 6.19 5.08 9.20
CA LEU A 245 5.70 3.99 10.02
C LEU A 245 4.55 3.27 9.34
N ASN A 246 4.40 1.99 9.62
CA ASN A 246 3.11 1.31 9.54
C ASN A 246 2.59 1.08 10.96
N ILE A 247 1.36 1.51 11.24
CA ILE A 247 0.73 1.37 12.55
C ILE A 247 -0.53 0.51 12.41
N THR A 248 -0.73 -0.44 13.32
CA THR A 248 -1.94 -1.26 13.35
C THR A 248 -2.59 -1.16 14.72
N ALA A 249 -3.85 -0.73 14.75
CA ALA A 249 -4.71 -0.79 15.92
C ALA A 249 -5.48 -2.12 15.90
N THR A 250 -5.42 -2.89 16.98
CA THR A 250 -6.15 -4.17 17.11
C THR A 250 -6.67 -4.37 18.52
N GLY A 251 -7.65 -5.26 18.68
CA GLY A 251 -8.36 -5.43 19.95
C GLY A 251 -9.02 -4.13 20.40
N THR A 252 -9.55 -3.35 19.46
CA THR A 252 -10.09 -2.02 19.71
C THR A 252 -11.39 -2.07 20.52
N THR A 253 -11.56 -1.10 21.40
CA THR A 253 -12.82 -0.78 22.08
C THR A 253 -13.06 0.71 21.96
N ALA A 254 -14.26 1.08 21.51
CA ALA A 254 -14.72 2.45 21.34
C ALA A 254 -16.16 2.59 21.88
N ASP A 255 -16.56 3.83 22.11
CA ASP A 255 -17.97 4.19 22.32
C ASP A 255 -18.69 4.40 20.98
N ASP A 256 -19.95 4.83 21.02
CA ASP A 256 -20.79 5.06 19.85
C ASP A 256 -20.27 6.16 18.90
N PHE A 257 -19.28 6.94 19.35
CA PHE A 257 -18.63 7.98 18.54
C PHE A 257 -17.34 7.47 17.85
N GLY A 258 -16.98 6.21 18.06
CA GLY A 258 -15.76 5.61 17.53
C GLY A 258 -14.51 5.98 18.32
N GLY A 259 -13.44 5.24 18.07
CA GLY A 259 -12.11 5.46 18.64
C GLY A 259 -11.14 5.98 17.60
N TYR A 260 -10.01 6.50 18.06
CA TYR A 260 -8.93 6.92 17.18
C TYR A 260 -7.57 6.83 17.84
N VAL A 261 -6.54 6.74 17.00
CA VAL A 261 -5.13 6.88 17.40
C VAL A 261 -4.59 8.18 16.83
N THR A 262 -3.88 8.96 17.63
CA THR A 262 -3.12 10.13 17.18
C THR A 262 -1.63 9.82 17.31
N VAL A 263 -0.89 9.93 16.21
CA VAL A 263 0.57 9.82 16.17
C VAL A 263 1.17 11.18 15.89
N TYR A 264 2.07 11.66 16.75
CA TYR A 264 2.55 13.04 16.73
C TYR A 264 3.94 13.15 17.36
N PRO A 265 4.72 14.20 17.03
CA PRO A 265 5.93 14.51 17.77
C PRO A 265 5.54 14.78 19.23
N CYS A 266 6.19 14.11 20.19
CA CYS A 266 5.87 14.27 21.60
C CYS A 266 5.86 15.75 22.04
N GLY A 267 4.86 16.12 22.84
CA GLY A 267 4.55 17.50 23.21
C GLY A 267 3.05 17.74 23.25
N ASN A 268 2.60 18.85 22.67
CA ASN A 268 1.17 19.16 22.59
C ASN A 268 0.48 18.24 21.58
N ARG A 269 -0.45 17.41 22.05
CA ARG A 269 -1.24 16.53 21.19
C ARG A 269 -2.14 17.36 20.25
N PRO A 270 -2.02 17.20 18.92
CA PRO A 270 -2.89 17.89 17.99
C PRO A 270 -4.30 17.29 17.93
N ASN A 271 -5.26 18.06 17.44
CA ASN A 271 -6.58 17.55 17.04
C ASN A 271 -6.50 16.94 15.62
N ALA A 272 -5.82 15.80 15.51
CA ALA A 272 -5.69 15.01 14.30
C ALA A 272 -5.75 13.53 14.66
N SER A 273 -6.18 12.69 13.72
CA SER A 273 -6.19 11.24 13.90
C SER A 273 -5.38 10.59 12.80
N SER A 274 -4.61 9.57 13.16
CA SER A 274 -3.87 8.69 12.24
C SER A 274 -4.64 7.40 11.96
N ILE A 275 -5.38 6.86 12.92
CA ILE A 275 -6.33 5.74 12.71
C ILE A 275 -7.66 6.16 13.31
N ASN A 276 -8.75 5.78 12.66
CA ASN A 276 -10.10 5.81 13.24
C ASN A 276 -10.67 4.38 13.18
N PHE A 277 -11.35 3.96 14.24
CA PHE A 277 -11.83 2.59 14.39
C PHE A 277 -13.15 2.53 15.16
N VAL A 278 -13.88 1.42 15.03
CA VAL A 278 -14.92 1.01 15.97
C VAL A 278 -14.48 -0.21 16.79
N SER A 279 -15.27 -0.62 17.78
CA SER A 279 -14.98 -1.80 18.62
C SER A 279 -14.83 -3.08 17.79
N GLY A 280 -13.83 -3.89 18.12
CA GLY A 280 -13.55 -5.19 17.50
C GLY A 280 -12.86 -5.13 16.13
N GLN A 281 -12.48 -3.95 15.65
CA GLN A 281 -11.76 -3.81 14.38
C GLN A 281 -10.24 -4.01 14.55
N THR A 282 -9.63 -4.56 13.50
CA THR A 282 -8.19 -4.45 13.26
C THR A 282 -8.00 -3.52 12.07
N VAL A 283 -7.30 -2.39 12.28
CA VAL A 283 -7.15 -1.34 11.29
C VAL A 283 -5.68 -0.95 11.16
N PRO A 284 -5.03 -1.23 10.02
CA PRO A 284 -3.71 -0.70 9.70
C PRO A 284 -3.81 0.72 9.13
N ASN A 285 -2.76 1.51 9.27
CA ASN A 285 -2.52 2.70 8.46
C ASN A 285 -1.01 3.01 8.38
N ALA A 286 -0.53 3.49 7.24
CA ALA A 286 0.78 4.12 7.17
C ALA A 286 0.76 5.55 7.74
N VAL A 287 1.88 6.02 8.27
CA VAL A 287 2.03 7.39 8.79
C VAL A 287 3.45 7.89 8.53
N ILE A 288 3.60 9.11 8.03
CA ILE A 288 4.87 9.85 8.16
C ILE A 288 4.75 10.74 9.40
N ALA A 289 5.39 10.34 10.49
CA ALA A 289 5.29 11.01 11.78
C ALA A 289 6.50 11.93 12.00
N PRO A 290 6.30 13.24 12.26
CA PRO A 290 7.36 14.11 12.73
C PRO A 290 7.95 13.58 14.04
N VAL A 291 9.26 13.75 14.21
CA VAL A 291 9.97 13.38 15.43
C VAL A 291 10.19 14.63 16.28
N SER A 292 9.96 14.54 17.60
CA SER A 292 10.19 15.65 18.52
C SER A 292 11.68 16.02 18.59
N ALA A 293 12.00 17.17 19.20
CA ALA A 293 13.39 17.56 19.47
C ALA A 293 14.16 16.53 20.35
N SER A 294 13.45 15.77 21.18
CA SER A 294 14.01 14.67 21.99
C SER A 294 14.20 13.37 21.21
N GLY A 295 13.83 13.33 19.93
CA GLY A 295 13.92 12.12 19.10
C GLY A 295 12.73 11.17 19.28
N GLU A 296 11.58 11.65 19.77
CA GLU A 296 10.46 10.81 20.20
C GLU A 296 9.19 11.04 19.37
N VAL A 297 8.39 9.98 19.26
CA VAL A 297 7.02 10.00 18.72
C VAL A 297 6.08 9.49 19.80
N CYS A 298 4.95 10.18 19.95
CA CYS A 298 3.91 9.87 20.92
C CYS A 298 2.69 9.27 20.23
N PHE A 299 2.12 8.26 20.86
CA PHE A 299 0.93 7.53 20.42
C PHE A 299 -0.14 7.66 21.49
N TYR A 300 -1.25 8.30 21.14
CA TYR A 300 -2.43 8.44 21.99
C TYR A 300 -3.60 7.68 21.39
N ALA A 301 -4.46 7.08 22.23
CA ALA A 301 -5.72 6.49 21.80
C ALA A 301 -6.92 7.05 22.57
N ARG A 302 -7.98 7.42 21.84
CA ARG A 302 -9.35 7.54 22.38
C ARG A 302 -10.06 6.20 22.18
N GLY A 303 -10.63 5.66 23.26
CA GLY A 303 -10.97 4.24 23.33
C GLY A 303 -9.81 3.43 23.92
N THR A 304 -9.80 2.12 23.71
CA THR A 304 -8.67 1.26 24.08
C THR A 304 -8.22 0.42 22.88
N THR A 305 -6.92 0.25 22.67
CA THR A 305 -6.39 -0.57 21.56
C THR A 305 -5.00 -1.10 21.90
N ASP A 306 -4.65 -2.25 21.33
CA ASP A 306 -3.25 -2.59 21.15
C ASP A 306 -2.69 -1.87 19.92
N LEU A 307 -1.41 -1.48 19.96
CA LEU A 307 -0.69 -0.95 18.83
C LEU A 307 0.46 -1.86 18.44
N ILE A 308 0.56 -2.10 17.13
CA ILE A 308 1.69 -2.77 16.50
C ILE A 308 2.30 -1.78 15.52
N VAL A 309 3.58 -1.44 15.70
CA VAL A 309 4.23 -0.36 14.94
C VAL A 309 5.51 -0.86 14.29
N ASP A 310 5.55 -0.72 12.97
CA ASP A 310 6.72 -1.00 12.13
C ASP A 310 7.30 0.30 11.58
N ILE A 311 8.61 0.32 11.34
CA ILE A 311 9.31 1.39 10.61
C ILE A 311 9.65 0.91 9.21
N ASN A 312 9.40 1.75 8.20
CA ASN A 312 9.79 1.50 6.80
C ASN A 312 11.04 2.31 6.40
N GLY A 313 11.27 3.44 7.09
CA GLY A 313 12.39 4.33 6.84
C GLY A 313 12.21 5.68 7.55
N TYR A 314 13.07 6.63 7.23
CA TYR A 314 13.09 7.94 7.87
C TYR A 314 13.50 9.06 6.91
N PHE A 315 13.22 10.30 7.33
CA PHE A 315 13.67 11.53 6.70
C PHE A 315 14.59 12.27 7.66
N LEU A 316 15.73 12.73 7.17
CA LEU A 316 16.57 13.65 7.93
C LEU A 316 15.93 15.05 7.95
N SER A 317 16.16 15.81 9.01
CA SER A 317 15.71 17.20 9.11
C SER A 317 16.23 18.02 7.93
N GLY A 318 15.32 18.67 7.19
CA GLY A 318 15.63 19.46 6.00
C GLY A 318 15.89 18.65 4.73
N ALA A 319 15.75 17.31 4.75
CA ALA A 319 16.01 16.46 3.60
C ALA A 319 14.70 16.00 2.94
N GLY A 320 14.28 16.71 1.88
CA GLY A 320 13.21 16.29 0.97
C GLY A 320 11.77 16.38 1.51
N PHE A 321 11.56 16.09 2.79
CA PHE A 321 10.26 16.21 3.46
C PHE A 321 10.29 17.32 4.51
N THR A 322 9.28 18.18 4.49
CA THR A 322 9.05 19.18 5.53
C THR A 322 7.93 18.69 6.43
N PRO A 323 8.24 18.13 7.62
CA PRO A 323 7.23 17.69 8.56
C PRO A 323 6.47 18.89 9.16
N THR A 324 5.18 18.68 9.44
CA THR A 324 4.37 19.61 10.22
C THR A 324 3.73 18.87 11.38
N THR A 325 3.43 19.54 12.49
CA THR A 325 2.53 18.96 13.49
C THR A 325 1.22 18.56 12.79
N PRO A 326 0.74 17.31 12.95
CA PRO A 326 -0.50 16.86 12.31
C PRO A 326 -1.63 17.86 12.52
N THR A 327 -2.23 18.35 11.44
CA THR A 327 -3.24 19.42 11.52
C THR A 327 -4.43 19.10 10.64
N ARG A 328 -5.64 19.25 11.18
CA ARG A 328 -6.88 19.09 10.43
C ARG A 328 -7.08 20.20 9.42
N ILE A 329 -7.02 19.86 8.14
CA ILE A 329 -7.21 20.81 7.04
C ILE A 329 -8.66 20.89 6.63
N ALA A 330 -9.37 19.77 6.55
CA ALA A 330 -10.79 19.73 6.20
C ALA A 330 -11.54 18.64 6.99
N ASP A 331 -12.80 18.90 7.32
CA ASP A 331 -13.73 17.93 7.91
C ASP A 331 -15.11 18.21 7.31
N THR A 332 -15.70 17.26 6.60
CA THR A 332 -17.01 17.48 5.98
C THR A 332 -18.18 17.07 6.87
N ARG A 333 -17.93 16.44 8.02
CA ARG A 333 -18.99 15.89 8.87
C ARG A 333 -19.91 16.98 9.37
N SER A 334 -21.21 16.73 9.28
CA SER A 334 -22.21 17.60 9.92
C SER A 334 -21.96 17.67 11.44
N GLY A 335 -22.06 18.88 12.00
CA GLY A 335 -21.85 19.14 13.44
C GLY A 335 -20.38 19.12 13.91
N SER A 336 -19.41 18.87 13.02
CA SER A 336 -17.99 19.02 13.35
C SER A 336 -17.50 20.46 13.16
N ASP A 337 -16.47 20.84 13.92
CA ASP A 337 -15.72 22.08 13.68
C ASP A 337 -15.09 22.09 12.29
N GLN A 338 -14.86 23.27 11.73
CA GLN A 338 -14.09 23.40 10.48
C GLN A 338 -12.62 23.01 10.71
N GLY A 339 -11.97 22.54 9.64
CA GLY A 339 -10.51 22.49 9.60
C GLY A 339 -9.91 23.87 9.33
N VAL A 340 -8.60 23.91 9.05
CA VAL A 340 -7.93 25.15 8.63
C VAL A 340 -8.54 25.73 7.34
N ARG A 341 -9.06 24.88 6.45
CA ARG A 341 -9.84 25.29 5.29
C ARG A 341 -11.32 25.09 5.58
N THR A 342 -12.11 26.13 5.36
CA THR A 342 -13.57 26.04 5.38
C THR A 342 -14.05 25.20 4.21
N VAL A 343 -14.81 24.15 4.51
CA VAL A 343 -15.47 23.29 3.51
C VAL A 343 -16.96 23.23 3.76
N THR A 344 -17.74 22.90 2.73
CA THR A 344 -19.16 22.61 2.89
C THR A 344 -19.33 21.33 3.72
N LYS A 345 -20.16 21.40 4.77
CA LYS A 345 -20.43 20.26 5.67
C LYS A 345 -21.45 19.29 5.07
N THR A 346 -21.07 18.66 3.96
CA THR A 346 -21.87 17.66 3.27
C THR A 346 -21.00 16.47 2.89
N LYS A 347 -21.60 15.29 2.85
CA LYS A 347 -20.93 14.10 2.31
C LYS A 347 -20.49 14.36 0.88
N VAL A 348 -19.28 13.89 0.55
CA VAL A 348 -18.74 13.82 -0.80
C VAL A 348 -19.32 12.58 -1.47
N GLY A 349 -19.80 12.72 -2.71
CA GLY A 349 -20.41 11.62 -3.47
C GLY A 349 -21.24 12.10 -4.66
N GLY A 350 -21.90 11.17 -5.36
CA GLY A 350 -22.72 11.51 -6.54
C GLY A 350 -21.94 12.23 -7.63
N ASP A 351 -20.72 11.76 -7.90
CA ASP A 351 -19.75 12.33 -8.83
C ASP A 351 -19.25 13.76 -8.50
N THR A 352 -19.52 14.23 -7.28
CA THR A 352 -18.92 15.48 -6.78
C THR A 352 -17.50 15.23 -6.26
N THR A 353 -16.69 16.29 -6.27
CA THR A 353 -15.32 16.28 -5.79
C THR A 353 -15.15 17.34 -4.73
N LEU A 354 -14.62 16.97 -3.56
CA LEU A 354 -14.13 17.95 -2.60
C LEU A 354 -12.79 18.48 -3.08
N LYS A 355 -12.64 19.80 -3.15
CA LYS A 355 -11.40 20.47 -3.58
C LYS A 355 -10.81 21.25 -2.41
N VAL A 356 -9.55 20.99 -2.09
CA VAL A 356 -8.86 21.62 -0.95
C VAL A 356 -7.53 22.21 -1.40
N LYS A 357 -7.28 23.48 -1.06
CA LYS A 357 -6.01 24.16 -1.34
C LYS A 357 -5.00 23.90 -0.22
N PHE A 358 -3.85 23.35 -0.59
CA PHE A 358 -2.77 22.96 0.30
C PHE A 358 -1.54 23.88 0.22
N THR A 359 -1.50 24.83 -0.71
CA THR A 359 -0.56 25.95 -0.63
C THR A 359 -1.14 27.07 0.22
N ASP A 360 -0.27 27.98 0.66
CA ASP A 360 -0.65 29.21 1.35
C ASP A 360 -1.47 28.94 2.63
N ILE A 361 -0.96 28.03 3.46
CA ILE A 361 -1.50 27.76 4.79
C ILE A 361 -0.50 28.27 5.82
N ALA A 362 -0.86 29.34 6.53
CA ALA A 362 0.01 30.00 7.49
C ALA A 362 0.63 29.00 8.49
N GLY A 363 1.96 29.00 8.59
CA GLY A 363 2.72 28.14 9.50
C GLY A 363 2.79 26.66 9.10
N LEU A 364 2.12 26.23 8.02
CA LEU A 364 2.11 24.83 7.57
C LEU A 364 2.73 24.64 6.18
N THR A 365 2.32 25.45 5.19
CA THR A 365 2.78 25.28 3.80
C THR A 365 3.05 26.62 3.11
N PRO A 366 4.06 26.68 2.21
CA PRO A 366 4.36 27.88 1.45
C PRO A 366 3.27 28.19 0.41
N SER A 367 3.27 29.41 -0.11
CA SER A 367 2.30 29.87 -1.13
C SER A 367 2.52 29.24 -2.51
N SER A 368 3.71 28.73 -2.79
CA SER A 368 4.08 28.05 -4.03
C SER A 368 5.16 26.99 -3.78
N GLY A 369 5.45 26.17 -4.81
CA GLY A 369 6.53 25.19 -4.75
C GLY A 369 6.23 23.91 -3.98
N VAL A 370 5.01 23.72 -3.46
CA VAL A 370 4.56 22.44 -2.90
C VAL A 370 4.30 21.46 -4.05
N GLY A 371 5.09 20.39 -4.13
CA GLY A 371 4.95 19.36 -5.16
C GLY A 371 4.01 18.22 -4.76
N ALA A 372 4.02 17.86 -3.47
CA ALA A 372 3.12 16.85 -2.91
C ALA A 372 2.84 17.11 -1.43
N VAL A 373 1.72 16.59 -0.92
CA VAL A 373 1.37 16.63 0.51
C VAL A 373 1.21 15.22 1.07
N SER A 374 1.66 15.02 2.30
CA SER A 374 1.45 13.81 3.08
C SER A 374 0.24 13.99 3.99
N LEU A 375 -0.81 13.23 3.73
CA LEU A 375 -2.12 13.36 4.37
C LEU A 375 -2.45 12.08 5.14
N ASN A 376 -3.28 12.23 6.18
CA ASN A 376 -4.15 11.15 6.61
C ASN A 376 -5.60 11.50 6.21
N VAL A 377 -6.26 10.58 5.53
CA VAL A 377 -7.62 10.77 5.02
C VAL A 377 -8.51 9.70 5.63
N THR A 378 -9.63 10.09 6.23
CA THR A 378 -10.61 9.16 6.79
C THR A 378 -11.95 9.33 6.10
N ALA A 379 -12.44 8.24 5.51
CA ALA A 379 -13.82 8.09 5.06
C ALA A 379 -14.68 7.58 6.22
N THR A 380 -15.79 8.26 6.53
CA THR A 380 -16.73 7.88 7.58
C THR A 380 -18.16 8.24 7.19
N GLY A 381 -19.15 7.63 7.84
CA GLY A 381 -20.55 7.74 7.42
C GLY A 381 -20.74 7.24 5.99
N THR A 382 -20.01 6.20 5.60
CA THR A 382 -19.96 5.71 4.22
C THR A 382 -21.27 5.07 3.79
N THR A 383 -21.63 5.23 2.52
CA THR A 383 -22.73 4.52 1.86
C THR A 383 -22.27 4.12 0.46
N ALA A 384 -22.44 2.85 0.14
CA ALA A 384 -22.05 2.24 -1.12
C ALA A 384 -23.12 1.26 -1.61
N ASP A 385 -23.08 0.95 -2.89
CA ASP A 385 -23.85 -0.14 -3.49
C ASP A 385 -23.17 -1.50 -3.22
N GLU A 386 -23.70 -2.57 -3.82
CA GLU A 386 -23.18 -3.94 -3.68
C GLU A 386 -21.73 -4.11 -4.18
N PHE A 387 -21.22 -3.15 -4.97
CA PHE A 387 -19.85 -3.17 -5.49
C PHE A 387 -18.86 -2.41 -4.59
N GLY A 388 -19.32 -1.84 -3.47
CA GLY A 388 -18.51 -1.02 -2.58
C GLY A 388 -18.27 0.40 -3.12
N GLY A 389 -17.71 1.25 -2.25
CA GLY A 389 -17.37 2.63 -2.55
C GLY A 389 -15.88 2.86 -2.38
N TYR A 390 -15.39 3.98 -2.94
CA TYR A 390 -13.99 4.35 -2.82
C TYR A 390 -13.78 5.85 -2.86
N VAL A 391 -12.61 6.29 -2.36
CA VAL A 391 -12.12 7.66 -2.48
C VAL A 391 -10.85 7.67 -3.32
N THR A 392 -10.80 8.55 -4.31
CA THR A 392 -9.60 8.85 -5.11
C THR A 392 -9.09 10.23 -4.75
N VAL A 393 -7.82 10.32 -4.37
CA VAL A 393 -7.13 11.57 -4.00
C VAL A 393 -6.07 11.89 -5.05
N TYR A 394 -6.18 13.05 -5.68
CA TYR A 394 -5.43 13.35 -6.92
C TYR A 394 -5.22 14.87 -7.09
N PRO A 395 -4.27 15.33 -7.94
CA PRO A 395 -3.95 16.76 -8.14
C PRO A 395 -5.02 17.54 -8.93
N CYS A 396 -6.30 17.17 -8.79
CA CYS A 396 -7.41 17.67 -9.60
C CYS A 396 -7.22 17.39 -11.11
N GLY A 397 -8.22 17.76 -11.92
CA GLY A 397 -8.23 17.46 -13.36
C GLY A 397 -8.84 16.09 -13.65
N ALA A 398 -8.19 15.29 -14.51
CA ALA A 398 -8.67 13.96 -14.84
C ALA A 398 -8.55 13.01 -13.64
N ILE A 399 -9.65 12.35 -13.29
CA ILE A 399 -9.67 11.38 -12.19
C ILE A 399 -8.88 10.13 -12.64
N PRO A 400 -7.81 9.75 -11.92
CA PRO A 400 -7.05 8.54 -12.25
C PRO A 400 -7.84 7.28 -11.90
N ASN A 401 -7.60 6.17 -12.62
CA ASN A 401 -8.15 4.86 -12.29
C ASN A 401 -7.38 4.20 -11.13
N ALA A 402 -7.41 4.85 -9.97
CA ALA A 402 -6.82 4.37 -8.73
C ALA A 402 -7.70 4.81 -7.55
N SER A 403 -7.75 3.99 -6.50
CA SER A 403 -8.42 4.33 -5.25
C SER A 403 -7.41 4.37 -4.11
N ASN A 404 -7.61 5.30 -3.18
CA ASN A 404 -6.84 5.38 -1.94
C ASN A 404 -7.61 4.71 -0.80
N LEU A 405 -8.90 4.98 -0.68
CA LEU A 405 -9.77 4.36 0.33
C LEU A 405 -10.80 3.50 -0.38
N ASN A 406 -11.09 2.32 0.16
CA ASN A 406 -12.12 1.41 -0.32
C ASN A 406 -12.98 1.03 0.90
N PHE A 407 -14.30 1.11 0.76
CA PHE A 407 -15.22 0.96 1.87
C PHE A 407 -16.53 0.29 1.44
N VAL A 408 -17.22 -0.34 2.39
CA VAL A 408 -18.65 -0.65 2.26
C VAL A 408 -19.47 0.30 3.15
N SER A 409 -20.81 0.22 3.06
CA SER A 409 -21.72 1.04 3.86
C SER A 409 -21.48 0.87 5.37
N GLY A 410 -21.46 1.98 6.11
CA GLY A 410 -21.31 2.00 7.58
C GLY A 410 -19.88 1.78 8.10
N GLN A 411 -18.87 1.68 7.22
CA GLN A 411 -17.47 1.55 7.63
C GLN A 411 -16.83 2.91 7.96
N ILE A 412 -15.77 2.83 8.76
CA ILE A 412 -14.79 3.90 8.95
C ILE A 412 -13.48 3.37 8.37
N VAL A 413 -12.92 4.10 7.40
CA VAL A 413 -11.69 3.70 6.70
C VAL A 413 -10.70 4.85 6.73
N PRO A 414 -9.64 4.79 7.55
CA PRO A 414 -8.50 5.69 7.46
C PRO A 414 -7.49 5.16 6.42
N ASN A 415 -6.82 6.05 5.69
CA ASN A 415 -5.62 5.72 4.93
C ASN A 415 -4.71 6.95 4.77
N ALA A 416 -3.40 6.74 4.85
CA ALA A 416 -2.43 7.74 4.47
C ALA A 416 -2.38 7.93 2.96
N VAL A 417 -2.08 9.15 2.54
CA VAL A 417 -2.00 9.51 1.13
C VAL A 417 -0.84 10.47 0.92
N ILE A 418 0.07 10.16 0.00
CA ILE A 418 0.96 11.17 -0.58
C ILE A 418 0.33 11.63 -1.90
N ALA A 419 -0.24 12.83 -1.90
CA ALA A 419 -0.96 13.35 -3.06
C ALA A 419 -0.11 14.43 -3.77
N PRO A 420 0.11 14.33 -5.09
CA PRO A 420 0.62 15.45 -5.87
C PRO A 420 -0.30 16.66 -5.71
N VAL A 421 0.27 17.86 -5.70
CA VAL A 421 -0.48 19.11 -5.64
C VAL A 421 -0.59 19.71 -7.05
N SER A 422 -1.77 20.18 -7.41
CA SER A 422 -2.01 20.83 -8.71
C SER A 422 -1.19 22.11 -8.88
N ALA A 423 -1.10 22.63 -10.10
CA ALA A 423 -0.48 23.95 -10.35
C ALA A 423 -1.20 25.10 -9.62
N SER A 424 -2.49 24.96 -9.31
CA SER A 424 -3.27 25.89 -8.50
C SER A 424 -3.11 25.70 -6.98
N GLY A 425 -2.29 24.71 -6.56
CA GLY A 425 -2.03 24.43 -5.16
C GLY A 425 -3.09 23.54 -4.49
N GLU A 426 -3.86 22.77 -5.27
CA GLU A 426 -5.04 22.04 -4.81
C GLU A 426 -4.87 20.53 -4.92
N VAL A 427 -5.61 19.83 -4.06
CA VAL A 427 -5.84 18.38 -4.12
C VAL A 427 -7.34 18.15 -4.14
N CYS A 428 -7.76 17.19 -4.95
CA CYS A 428 -9.15 16.80 -5.15
C CYS A 428 -9.41 15.42 -4.56
N PHE A 429 -10.58 15.27 -3.96
CA PHE A 429 -11.07 14.04 -3.33
C PHE A 429 -12.39 13.67 -4.01
N TYR A 430 -12.35 12.68 -4.89
CA TYR A 430 -13.53 12.11 -5.53
C TYR A 430 -14.01 10.91 -4.71
N ALA A 431 -15.33 10.71 -4.61
CA ALA A 431 -15.90 9.53 -3.97
C ALA A 431 -16.95 8.84 -4.87
N ARG A 432 -16.79 7.53 -5.08
CA ARG A 432 -17.87 6.65 -5.57
C ARG A 432 -18.63 6.11 -4.36
N GLY A 433 -19.95 6.29 -4.35
CA GLY A 433 -20.77 6.19 -3.14
C GLY A 433 -20.90 7.56 -2.46
N THR A 434 -21.21 7.58 -1.17
CA THR A 434 -21.20 8.82 -0.37
C THR A 434 -20.41 8.62 0.91
N THR A 435 -19.67 9.63 1.35
CA THR A 435 -18.90 9.59 2.60
C THR A 435 -18.62 11.00 3.11
N ASP A 436 -18.51 11.14 4.43
CA ASP A 436 -17.78 12.27 4.98
C ASP A 436 -16.27 12.03 4.89
N LEU A 437 -15.51 13.10 4.71
CA LEU A 437 -14.05 13.08 4.68
C LEU A 437 -13.48 13.93 5.81
N ILE A 438 -12.52 13.35 6.53
CA ILE A 438 -11.63 14.06 7.46
C ILE A 438 -10.24 14.03 6.83
N VAL A 439 -9.61 15.19 6.67
CA VAL A 439 -8.32 15.34 5.99
C VAL A 439 -7.35 16.07 6.92
N ASP A 440 -6.36 15.33 7.40
CA ASP A 440 -5.30 15.83 8.27
C ASP A 440 -3.96 15.89 7.48
N LEU A 441 -3.19 16.96 7.62
CA LEU A 441 -1.88 17.17 6.98
C LEU A 441 -0.75 16.85 7.96
N ASN A 442 0.20 16.01 7.54
CA ASN A 442 1.37 15.61 8.34
C ASN A 442 2.69 16.26 7.85
N GLY A 443 2.68 16.83 6.65
CA GLY A 443 3.82 17.54 6.07
C GLY A 443 3.74 17.57 4.55
N TYR A 444 4.76 18.10 3.90
CA TYR A 444 4.79 18.29 2.45
C TYR A 444 6.17 18.08 1.84
N PHE A 445 6.19 17.87 0.53
CA PHE A 445 7.38 17.79 -0.31
C PHE A 445 7.41 19.01 -1.22
N LEU A 446 8.56 19.68 -1.30
CA LEU A 446 8.77 20.72 -2.30
C LEU A 446 8.94 20.07 -3.68
N THR A 447 8.57 20.80 -4.74
CA THR A 447 8.77 20.34 -6.13
C THR A 447 10.23 19.98 -6.36
N GLY A 448 10.48 18.74 -6.79
CA GLY A 448 11.83 18.23 -7.04
C GLY A 448 12.65 17.86 -5.80
N ALA A 449 12.05 17.88 -4.60
CA ALA A 449 12.74 17.58 -3.36
C ALA A 449 12.26 16.25 -2.75
N GLY A 450 13.12 15.24 -2.77
CA GLY A 450 12.96 13.97 -2.04
C GLY A 450 11.90 13.01 -2.58
N PHE A 451 10.78 13.50 -3.08
CA PHE A 451 9.70 12.70 -3.67
C PHE A 451 9.42 13.13 -5.11
N ALA A 452 9.33 12.16 -6.00
CA ALA A 452 8.91 12.35 -7.38
C ALA A 452 7.44 11.89 -7.51
N PRO A 453 6.47 12.82 -7.40
CA PRO A 453 5.06 12.50 -7.56
C PRO A 453 4.75 12.06 -8.99
N MET A 454 3.81 11.13 -9.14
CA MET A 454 3.21 10.78 -10.42
C MET A 454 1.70 10.71 -10.30
N SER A 455 0.99 10.80 -11.43
CA SER A 455 -0.40 10.40 -11.47
C SER A 455 -0.50 8.93 -11.05
N PRO A 456 -1.42 8.56 -10.14
CA PRO A 456 -1.58 7.18 -9.72
C PRO A 456 -1.80 6.22 -10.90
N VAL A 457 -1.06 5.11 -10.93
CA VAL A 457 -1.17 4.06 -11.97
C VAL A 457 -1.21 2.68 -11.31
N ARG A 458 -2.12 1.82 -11.80
CA ARG A 458 -2.20 0.40 -11.43
C ARG A 458 -0.93 -0.33 -11.84
N LEU A 459 -0.18 -0.83 -10.86
CA LEU A 459 0.98 -1.68 -11.08
C LEU A 459 0.55 -3.12 -11.42
N PHE A 460 -0.39 -3.67 -10.64
CA PHE A 460 -1.00 -4.97 -10.90
C PHE A 460 -2.37 -5.07 -10.18
N ASP A 461 -3.23 -5.94 -10.71
CA ASP A 461 -4.52 -6.35 -10.15
C ASP A 461 -4.65 -7.86 -10.36
N THR A 462 -4.89 -8.61 -9.29
CA THR A 462 -4.92 -10.07 -9.36
C THR A 462 -6.33 -10.67 -9.39
N ARG A 463 -7.39 -9.86 -9.47
CA ARG A 463 -8.80 -10.30 -9.52
C ARG A 463 -9.27 -10.85 -10.86
#